data_AF-A0A4P6RF91-F1
#
_entry.id   AF-A0A4P6RF91-F1
#
_cell.length_a   1.000
_cell.length_b   1.000
_cell.length_c   1.000
_cell.angle_alpha   90.00
_cell.angle_beta   90.00
_cell.angle_gamma   90.00
#
_symmetry.space_group_name_H-M   'P 1'
#
loop_
_entity.id
_entity.type
_entity.pdbx_description
1 polymer ?
#
loop_
_entity_poly.entity_id
_entity_poly.type
_entity_poly.pdbx_seq_one_letter_code
_entity_poly.pdbx_strand_id
1 'polypeptide(L)'
;MKNNMSRRQFLKTGGLALAAMTFQPASVLSSSGTLSQRYVSLRPSASKRSFISKAVDAAIEEAKPKIKDEKLRWMFENCFPNTLDTTVRYRVKNGRPDTFVITGDIDAMWLRDSSAQVWPYLPLMKKDRDLQLMVAGLVNRQTECILIDPYANAFNDGPLGSYWETDHTQHMVKELHERKWEIDSLCYPIRLAYHYWQYTEDTSVFDENWHKAMLLVVKTFKEQQRKQGLGPYSFTRDCDRPTDSQINNGWGAPVKPVGLIVSSFRPSDDATQYGFLIPSNMFAVVSLRQLAEIEDKVYGNKDFSGKCIALADEVDAAIRRYGTFNHPVCGRIYAFEVDGFGNALCMDDANVPSLLAAPYLGYCSFKDAIYQSTRKMIWSDNNPYFFKGKAGEGVGGPHVGLNYIWPMSIIMKAFTTDDSEEIRACLKQLRDTDGGTGFMHESFHSEDAADFTRSWFAWTNTLFGELILKTIKEYPNLLSQIL
;
A
#
# COMPACT_ATOMS: atom_id res chain seq x y z
N MET A 1 22.32 55.23 -69.67
CA MET A 1 23.34 54.15 -69.62
C MET A 1 22.58 52.88 -69.22
N LYS A 2 22.30 51.91 -70.11
CA LYS A 2 23.19 50.83 -70.60
C LYS A 2 24.01 50.24 -69.42
N ASN A 3 24.10 48.93 -69.17
CA ASN A 3 23.69 47.74 -69.90
C ASN A 3 23.83 46.53 -68.95
N ASN A 4 23.10 45.45 -69.23
CA ASN A 4 23.28 44.12 -68.67
C ASN A 4 24.68 43.52 -68.92
N MET A 5 25.16 42.67 -68.01
CA MET A 5 26.03 41.54 -68.38
C MET A 5 25.72 40.27 -67.57
N SER A 6 25.77 39.17 -68.30
CA SER A 6 25.18 37.85 -68.05
C SER A 6 26.18 36.81 -67.52
N ARG A 7 25.64 35.73 -66.93
CA ARG A 7 25.96 34.26 -66.93
C ARG A 7 27.25 33.67 -67.57
N ARG A 8 28.28 34.45 -67.92
CA ARG A 8 29.48 34.06 -68.68
C ARG A 8 30.81 34.46 -68.03
N GLN A 9 30.81 34.77 -66.73
CA GLN A 9 32.02 35.20 -66.00
C GLN A 9 32.40 34.36 -64.77
N PHE A 10 31.69 33.27 -64.45
CA PHE A 10 32.18 32.28 -63.48
C PHE A 10 32.70 30.98 -64.13
N LEU A 11 32.46 30.81 -65.42
CA LEU A 11 33.12 29.78 -66.24
C LEU A 11 34.41 30.37 -66.83
N LYS A 12 35.45 30.51 -66.01
CA LYS A 12 36.84 30.67 -66.49
C LYS A 12 37.90 30.32 -65.43
N THR A 13 37.80 29.15 -64.80
CA THR A 13 38.99 28.47 -64.27
C THR A 13 38.76 26.96 -64.16
N GLY A 14 39.35 26.23 -65.12
CA GLY A 14 39.77 24.81 -65.14
C GLY A 14 38.85 23.73 -64.52
N GLY A 15 38.34 22.72 -65.23
CA GLY A 15 38.91 22.01 -66.37
C GLY A 15 39.72 20.79 -65.91
N LEU A 16 39.23 19.60 -66.26
CA LEU A 16 39.92 18.30 -66.36
C LEU A 16 40.10 17.45 -65.09
N ALA A 17 39.26 16.40 -65.05
CA ALA A 17 39.56 15.01 -64.72
C ALA A 17 40.96 14.68 -64.16
N LEU A 18 40.98 14.01 -63.00
CA LEU A 18 41.91 12.90 -62.79
C LEU A 18 41.29 11.89 -61.83
N ALA A 19 41.06 10.69 -62.35
CA ALA A 19 40.93 9.48 -61.56
C ALA A 19 42.30 9.09 -60.98
N ALA A 20 42.22 8.31 -59.90
CA ALA A 20 43.24 7.42 -59.33
C ALA A 20 43.96 7.89 -58.05
N MET A 21 44.11 6.87 -57.18
CA MET A 21 44.97 6.75 -56.01
C MET A 21 44.34 7.24 -54.70
N THR A 22 44.24 6.46 -53.61
CA THR A 22 44.85 5.18 -53.25
C THR A 22 44.21 4.68 -51.96
N PHE A 23 44.23 3.37 -51.78
CA PHE A 23 43.97 2.65 -50.53
C PHE A 23 44.61 3.29 -49.30
N GLN A 24 43.87 3.36 -48.19
CA GLN A 24 44.44 3.33 -46.84
C GLN A 24 43.60 2.42 -45.92
N PRO A 25 44.25 1.78 -44.93
CA PRO A 25 43.86 0.48 -44.38
C PRO A 25 42.90 0.61 -43.21
N ALA A 26 42.21 -0.51 -42.95
CA ALA A 26 41.34 -0.74 -41.82
C ALA A 26 41.98 -0.34 -40.48
N SER A 27 41.50 0.77 -39.91
CA SER A 27 41.48 0.94 -38.47
C SER A 27 40.31 0.12 -37.94
N VAL A 28 40.62 -1.11 -37.54
CA VAL A 28 39.76 -1.89 -36.63
C VAL A 28 39.74 -1.14 -35.31
N LEU A 29 38.85 -0.16 -35.18
CA LEU A 29 38.35 0.23 -33.88
C LEU A 29 37.55 -0.98 -33.40
N SER A 30 38.15 -1.73 -32.48
CA SER A 30 37.42 -2.58 -31.57
C SER A 30 36.41 -1.68 -30.86
N SER A 31 35.18 -1.65 -31.37
CA SER A 31 34.04 -1.30 -30.56
C SER A 31 33.92 -2.42 -29.53
N SER A 32 34.66 -2.28 -28.43
CA SER A 32 34.22 -2.82 -27.16
C SER A 32 32.82 -2.24 -26.99
N GLY A 33 31.81 -3.03 -27.33
CA GLY A 33 30.43 -2.64 -27.21
C GLY A 33 30.24 -2.16 -25.79
N THR A 34 30.07 -0.86 -25.63
CA THR A 34 29.39 -0.33 -24.48
C THR A 34 28.05 -1.04 -24.49
N LEU A 35 27.91 -2.08 -23.67
CA LEU A 35 26.61 -2.61 -23.28
C LEU A 35 25.83 -1.39 -22.81
N SER A 36 24.99 -0.85 -23.69
CA SER A 36 24.04 0.18 -23.33
C SER A 36 23.24 -0.44 -22.18
N GLN A 37 23.48 0.04 -20.95
CA GLN A 37 22.71 -0.40 -19.80
C GLN A 37 21.28 0.06 -20.05
N ARG A 38 20.46 -0.84 -20.59
CA ARG A 38 19.07 -0.57 -20.96
C ARG A 38 18.25 -0.08 -19.76
N TYR A 39 18.64 -0.48 -18.56
CA TYR A 39 17.98 -0.15 -17.30
C TYR A 39 19.00 0.36 -16.28
N VAL A 40 19.04 1.68 -16.09
CA VAL A 40 19.83 2.36 -15.05
C VAL A 40 18.94 2.56 -13.82
N SER A 41 19.46 2.26 -12.62
CA SER A 41 18.72 2.44 -11.36
C SER A 41 18.16 3.87 -11.24
N LEU A 42 16.89 3.97 -10.86
CA LEU A 42 16.19 5.24 -10.61
C LEU A 42 16.16 5.61 -9.13
N ARG A 43 16.83 4.83 -8.27
CA ARG A 43 17.00 5.18 -6.86
C ARG A 43 17.73 6.52 -6.73
N PRO A 44 17.43 7.33 -5.70
CA PRO A 44 18.28 8.46 -5.35
C PRO A 44 19.74 8.02 -5.17
N SER A 45 20.67 8.90 -5.56
CA SER A 45 22.09 8.72 -5.23
C SER A 45 22.27 8.49 -3.73
N ALA A 46 23.24 7.69 -3.31
CA ALA A 46 23.41 7.30 -1.90
C ALA A 46 23.36 8.49 -0.91
N SER A 47 23.94 9.64 -1.24
CA SER A 47 23.94 10.86 -0.41
C SER A 47 22.58 11.57 -0.29
N LYS A 48 21.59 11.21 -1.11
CA LYS A 48 20.23 11.79 -1.14
C LYS A 48 19.17 10.83 -0.57
N ARG A 49 19.56 9.61 -0.17
CA ARG A 49 18.63 8.64 0.42
C ARG A 49 18.31 9.05 1.85
N SER A 50 17.03 9.04 2.21
CA SER A 50 16.57 9.48 3.53
C SER A 50 17.02 8.56 4.66
N PHE A 51 17.13 7.26 4.39
CA PHE A 51 17.65 6.24 5.29
C PHE A 51 18.38 5.14 4.52
N ILE A 52 19.48 4.62 5.06
CA ILE A 52 20.26 3.53 4.45
C ILE A 52 20.30 2.34 5.40
N SER A 53 19.84 1.18 4.93
CA SER A 53 19.98 -0.10 5.63
C SER A 53 20.92 -1.01 4.86
N LYS A 54 21.95 -1.52 5.55
CA LYS A 54 22.91 -2.47 4.97
C LYS A 54 22.25 -3.80 4.66
N ALA A 55 21.31 -4.25 5.50
CA ALA A 55 20.61 -5.51 5.25
C ALA A 55 19.64 -5.42 4.06
N VAL A 56 19.01 -4.27 3.83
CA VAL A 56 18.16 -4.05 2.65
C VAL A 56 19.00 -4.02 1.37
N ASP A 57 20.11 -3.27 1.34
CA ASP A 57 20.99 -3.27 0.16
C ASP A 57 21.59 -4.66 -0.10
N ALA A 58 21.96 -5.42 0.94
CA ALA A 58 22.41 -6.80 0.78
C ALA A 58 21.31 -7.74 0.25
N ALA A 59 20.06 -7.59 0.71
CA ALA A 59 18.93 -8.36 0.19
C ALA A 59 18.66 -8.06 -1.29
N ILE A 60 18.84 -6.80 -1.73
CA ILE A 60 18.74 -6.41 -3.14
C ILE A 60 19.81 -7.13 -3.98
N GLU A 61 21.07 -7.06 -3.55
CA GLU A 61 22.17 -7.69 -4.29
C GLU A 61 22.07 -9.23 -4.30
N GLU A 62 21.54 -9.84 -3.25
CA GLU A 62 21.27 -11.29 -3.23
C GLU A 62 20.10 -11.69 -4.17
N ALA A 63 19.08 -10.84 -4.29
CA ALA A 63 17.90 -11.11 -5.09
C ALA A 63 18.14 -10.87 -6.60
N LYS A 64 18.88 -9.83 -6.97
CA LYS A 64 19.15 -9.45 -8.37
C LYS A 64 19.58 -10.61 -9.29
N PRO A 65 20.54 -11.48 -8.95
CA PRO A 65 20.93 -12.59 -9.83
C PRO A 65 19.85 -13.68 -9.97
N LYS A 66 18.85 -13.72 -9.08
CA LYS A 66 17.73 -14.69 -9.10
C LYS A 66 16.57 -14.22 -9.99
N ILE A 67 16.60 -12.97 -10.46
CA ILE A 67 15.59 -12.39 -11.34
C ILE A 67 16.16 -12.29 -12.76
N LYS A 68 15.76 -13.19 -13.65
CA LYS A 68 16.31 -13.25 -15.01
C LYS A 68 15.76 -12.15 -15.93
N ASP A 69 14.51 -11.74 -15.72
CA ASP A 69 13.90 -10.64 -16.45
C ASP A 69 14.54 -9.29 -16.07
N GLU A 70 15.18 -8.62 -17.03
CA GLU A 70 15.96 -7.41 -16.77
C GLU A 70 15.10 -6.23 -16.30
N LYS A 71 13.88 -6.09 -16.86
CA LYS A 71 12.96 -5.01 -16.48
C LYS A 71 12.42 -5.24 -15.08
N LEU A 72 11.98 -6.47 -14.78
CA LEU A 72 11.48 -6.82 -13.45
C LEU A 72 12.55 -6.65 -12.37
N ARG A 73 13.80 -7.06 -12.68
CA ARG A 73 14.95 -6.88 -11.78
C ARG A 73 15.23 -5.40 -11.49
N TRP A 74 15.17 -4.56 -12.52
CA TRP A 74 15.32 -3.11 -12.39
C TRP A 74 14.19 -2.49 -11.56
N MET A 75 12.94 -2.86 -11.83
CA MET A 75 11.79 -2.43 -11.02
C MET A 75 11.93 -2.83 -9.56
N PHE A 76 12.38 -4.06 -9.28
CA PHE A 76 12.62 -4.53 -7.92
C PHE A 76 13.68 -3.66 -7.20
N GLU A 77 14.79 -3.37 -7.87
CA GLU A 77 15.84 -2.49 -7.33
C GLU A 77 15.32 -1.06 -7.06
N ASN A 78 14.42 -0.54 -7.90
CA ASN A 78 13.81 0.78 -7.69
C ASN A 78 12.76 0.78 -6.56
N CYS A 79 11.90 -0.24 -6.52
CA CYS A 79 10.70 -0.27 -5.67
C CYS A 79 10.99 -0.74 -4.24
N PHE A 80 11.73 -1.83 -4.07
CA PHE A 80 11.92 -2.44 -2.74
C PHE A 80 12.50 -1.48 -1.70
N PRO A 81 13.52 -0.65 -1.98
CA PRO A 81 14.06 0.30 -1.02
C PRO A 81 13.38 1.68 -1.06
N ASN A 82 12.36 1.91 -1.90
CA ASN A 82 11.81 3.24 -2.16
C ASN A 82 11.36 3.97 -0.89
N THR A 83 10.71 3.26 0.05
CA THR A 83 10.35 3.81 1.36
C THR A 83 11.57 4.38 2.08
N LEU A 84 12.63 3.58 2.26
CA LEU A 84 13.84 4.03 2.97
C LEU A 84 14.55 5.15 2.23
N ASP A 85 14.61 5.06 0.91
CA ASP A 85 15.31 6.01 0.07
C ASP A 85 14.63 7.40 0.05
N THR A 86 13.31 7.48 0.25
CA THR A 86 12.55 8.72 -0.07
C THR A 86 11.58 9.22 0.99
N THR A 87 11.14 8.40 1.94
CA THR A 87 10.01 8.75 2.82
C THR A 87 10.33 8.80 4.32
N VAL A 88 11.44 8.17 4.73
CA VAL A 88 11.78 7.97 6.15
C VAL A 88 12.47 9.20 6.73
N ARG A 89 11.93 9.75 7.83
CA ARG A 89 12.56 10.79 8.65
C ARG A 89 12.90 10.23 10.02
N TYR A 90 14.04 9.54 10.12
CA TYR A 90 14.54 8.97 11.36
C TYR A 90 15.25 10.00 12.24
N ARG A 91 14.98 9.98 13.54
CA ARG A 91 15.68 10.80 14.55
C ARG A 91 15.62 10.16 15.93
N VAL A 92 16.34 10.76 16.88
CA VAL A 92 16.22 10.44 18.30
C VAL A 92 15.51 11.60 19.00
N LYS A 93 14.38 11.33 19.64
CA LYS A 93 13.56 12.29 20.39
C LYS A 93 13.51 11.85 21.84
N ASN A 94 13.96 12.72 22.76
CA ASN A 94 14.00 12.42 24.21
C ASN A 94 14.73 11.11 24.55
N GLY A 95 15.83 10.82 23.84
CA GLY A 95 16.62 9.59 24.05
C GLY A 95 15.97 8.32 23.49
N ARG A 96 14.81 8.40 22.81
CA ARG A 96 14.14 7.27 22.16
C ARG A 96 14.16 7.43 20.64
N PRO A 97 14.19 6.33 19.87
CA PRO A 97 13.99 6.37 18.42
C PRO A 97 12.61 6.95 18.08
N ASP A 98 12.55 7.76 17.05
CA ASP A 98 11.34 8.38 16.52
C ASP A 98 11.46 8.44 14.99
N THR A 99 10.47 7.87 14.29
CA THR A 99 10.49 7.81 12.82
C THR A 99 9.16 8.27 12.27
N PHE A 100 9.22 9.31 11.47
CA PHE A 100 8.07 9.79 10.70
C PHE A 100 8.21 9.30 9.26
N VAL A 101 7.15 8.68 8.71
CA VAL A 101 7.17 8.10 7.37
C VAL A 101 6.05 8.71 6.54
N ILE A 102 6.41 9.49 5.53
CA ILE A 102 5.43 10.08 4.61
C ILE A 102 4.96 9.05 3.57
N THR A 103 3.80 9.27 2.96
CA THR A 103 3.26 8.32 1.95
C THR A 103 4.03 8.33 0.62
N GLY A 104 4.69 9.45 0.31
CA GLY A 104 5.32 9.72 -0.97
C GLY A 104 5.01 11.14 -1.41
N ASP A 105 4.27 11.28 -2.51
CA ASP A 105 3.82 12.58 -3.04
C ASP A 105 2.91 13.40 -2.10
N ILE A 106 2.36 12.80 -1.04
CA ILE A 106 1.64 13.48 0.05
C ILE A 106 2.53 13.54 1.30
N ASP A 107 2.88 14.75 1.73
CA ASP A 107 3.77 15.04 2.87
C ASP A 107 3.03 14.97 4.22
N ALA A 108 2.45 13.81 4.51
CA ALA A 108 1.88 13.46 5.80
C ALA A 108 2.00 11.95 6.03
N MET A 109 1.82 11.52 7.28
CA MET A 109 1.96 10.13 7.70
C MET A 109 0.58 9.52 7.98
N TRP A 110 0.20 8.54 7.16
CA TRP A 110 -0.93 7.66 7.46
C TRP A 110 -0.49 6.51 8.37
N LEU A 111 -1.31 6.14 9.35
CA LEU A 111 -1.04 4.97 10.19
C LEU A 111 -0.99 3.67 9.37
N ARG A 112 -1.86 3.57 8.35
CA ARG A 112 -1.89 2.49 7.36
C ARG A 112 -0.59 2.44 6.54
N ASP A 113 -0.34 3.47 5.75
CA ASP A 113 0.77 3.50 4.79
C ASP A 113 2.10 3.28 5.47
N SER A 114 2.37 4.02 6.55
CA SER A 114 3.65 3.93 7.26
C SER A 114 3.94 2.51 7.78
N SER A 115 2.94 1.82 8.29
CA SER A 115 3.08 0.43 8.75
C SER A 115 3.37 -0.53 7.59
N ALA A 116 2.63 -0.38 6.49
CA ALA A 116 2.79 -1.25 5.33
C ALA A 116 4.10 -0.99 4.58
N GLN A 117 4.54 0.27 4.51
CA GLN A 117 5.78 0.73 3.86
C GLN A 117 7.05 0.12 4.47
N VAL A 118 7.05 -0.25 5.75
CA VAL A 118 8.22 -0.88 6.40
C VAL A 118 8.09 -2.38 6.62
N TRP A 119 6.91 -2.94 6.36
CA TRP A 119 6.56 -4.33 6.65
C TRP A 119 7.54 -5.37 6.10
N PRO A 120 7.98 -5.34 4.83
CA PRO A 120 8.88 -6.37 4.31
C PRO A 120 10.31 -6.26 4.84
N TYR A 121 10.65 -5.19 5.56
CA TYR A 121 11.97 -5.03 6.17
C TYR A 121 12.06 -5.71 7.54
N LEU A 122 10.93 -6.06 8.17
CA LEU A 122 10.91 -6.67 9.51
C LEU A 122 11.80 -7.92 9.64
N PRO A 123 11.81 -8.87 8.68
CA PRO A 123 12.69 -10.04 8.76
C PRO A 123 14.19 -9.72 8.69
N LEU A 124 14.57 -8.52 8.26
CA LEU A 124 15.95 -8.08 8.09
C LEU A 124 16.53 -7.42 9.35
N MET A 125 15.69 -7.00 10.30
CA MET A 125 16.08 -6.23 11.48
C MET A 125 17.10 -6.96 12.38
N LYS A 126 17.02 -8.30 12.53
CA LYS A 126 18.02 -9.06 13.33
C LYS A 126 19.44 -8.92 12.79
N LYS A 127 19.61 -8.53 11.51
CA LYS A 127 20.90 -8.34 10.86
C LYS A 127 21.32 -6.87 10.77
N ASP A 128 20.46 -5.93 11.16
CA ASP A 128 20.67 -4.49 10.99
C ASP A 128 20.01 -3.71 12.13
N ARG A 129 20.83 -3.31 13.10
CA ARG A 129 20.37 -2.60 14.31
C ARG A 129 19.80 -1.22 13.98
N ASP A 130 20.33 -0.52 12.99
CA ASP A 130 19.85 0.80 12.61
C ASP A 130 18.44 0.67 11.98
N LEU A 131 18.23 -0.33 11.13
CA LEU A 131 16.91 -0.67 10.61
C LEU A 131 15.92 -1.03 11.74
N GLN A 132 16.35 -1.84 12.72
CA GLN A 132 15.53 -2.17 13.88
C GLN A 132 15.13 -0.92 14.68
N LEU A 133 16.08 0.00 14.91
CA LEU A 133 15.82 1.25 15.63
C LEU A 133 14.87 2.18 14.86
N MET A 134 14.97 2.21 13.52
CA MET A 134 14.05 2.96 12.67
C MET A 134 12.62 2.42 12.79
N VAL A 135 12.42 1.10 12.69
CA VAL A 135 11.09 0.51 12.88
C VAL A 135 10.57 0.72 14.30
N ALA A 136 11.42 0.58 15.33
CA ALA A 136 11.04 0.89 16.71
C ALA A 136 10.59 2.37 16.86
N GLY A 137 11.27 3.27 16.16
CA GLY A 137 10.92 4.68 16.13
C GLY A 137 9.57 4.94 15.44
N LEU A 138 9.20 4.14 14.45
CA LEU A 138 7.88 4.23 13.84
C LEU A 138 6.79 3.74 14.79
N VAL A 139 7.00 2.64 15.51
CA VAL A 139 6.05 2.17 16.54
C VAL A 139 5.83 3.25 17.61
N ASN A 140 6.91 3.88 18.09
CA ASN A 140 6.82 5.00 19.02
C ASN A 140 6.04 6.19 18.42
N ARG A 141 6.31 6.56 17.17
CA ARG A 141 5.57 7.65 16.50
C ARG A 141 4.08 7.33 16.35
N GLN A 142 3.73 6.13 15.91
CA GLN A 142 2.33 5.72 15.77
C GLN A 142 1.60 5.69 17.12
N THR A 143 2.32 5.38 18.20
CA THR A 143 1.81 5.52 19.58
C THR A 143 1.42 6.96 19.89
N GLU A 144 2.33 7.91 19.61
CA GLU A 144 2.05 9.33 19.80
C GLU A 144 0.84 9.79 18.97
N CYS A 145 0.75 9.36 17.71
CA CYS A 145 -0.39 9.63 16.83
C CYS A 145 -1.73 9.15 17.42
N ILE A 146 -1.81 7.89 17.87
CA ILE A 146 -3.04 7.33 18.47
C ILE A 146 -3.42 8.08 19.77
N LEU A 147 -2.43 8.51 20.55
CA LEU A 147 -2.67 9.30 21.76
C LEU A 147 -3.14 10.72 21.46
N ILE A 148 -2.77 11.29 20.31
CA ILE A 148 -3.28 12.57 19.83
C ILE A 148 -4.76 12.40 19.47
N ASP A 149 -5.09 11.49 18.56
CA ASP A 149 -6.48 11.18 18.22
C ASP A 149 -6.63 9.77 17.60
N PRO A 150 -7.34 8.84 18.26
CA PRO A 150 -7.55 7.50 17.73
C PRO A 150 -8.58 7.44 16.58
N TYR A 151 -9.23 8.55 16.22
CA TYR A 151 -10.14 8.63 15.08
C TYR A 151 -9.48 9.19 13.81
N ALA A 152 -8.23 9.66 13.88
CA ALA A 152 -7.54 10.23 12.73
C ALA A 152 -6.76 9.19 11.93
N ASN A 153 -6.84 9.28 10.60
CA ASN A 153 -6.07 8.47 9.66
C ASN A 153 -4.66 9.03 9.41
N ALA A 154 -4.51 10.37 9.38
CA ALA A 154 -3.30 11.04 8.91
C ALA A 154 -2.76 12.13 9.85
N PHE A 155 -1.44 12.18 10.00
CA PHE A 155 -0.74 13.04 10.96
C PHE A 155 0.36 13.85 10.31
N ASN A 156 0.62 15.03 10.87
CA ASN A 156 1.72 15.93 10.51
C ASN A 156 2.96 15.64 11.38
N ASP A 157 4.14 16.04 10.90
CA ASP A 157 5.36 15.99 11.71
C ASP A 157 5.49 17.22 12.62
N GLY A 158 4.63 17.27 13.64
CA GLY A 158 4.45 18.42 14.52
C GLY A 158 3.18 19.24 14.20
N PRO A 159 2.93 20.34 14.92
CA PRO A 159 1.69 21.11 14.84
C PRO A 159 1.68 22.07 13.63
N LEU A 160 1.79 21.53 12.42
CA LEU A 160 1.86 22.29 11.17
C LEU A 160 0.50 22.83 10.71
N GLY A 161 -0.58 22.19 11.16
CA GLY A 161 -1.92 22.42 10.65
C GLY A 161 -2.16 21.76 9.29
N SER A 162 -3.39 21.85 8.81
CA SER A 162 -3.80 21.23 7.55
C SER A 162 -4.79 22.09 6.79
N TYR A 163 -4.81 21.96 5.47
CA TYR A 163 -5.88 22.51 4.65
C TYR A 163 -7.23 21.81 4.90
N TRP A 164 -7.21 20.64 5.55
CA TRP A 164 -8.40 19.93 6.04
C TRP A 164 -8.89 20.39 7.42
N GLU A 165 -8.30 21.42 8.03
CA GLU A 165 -8.82 21.99 9.29
C GLU A 165 -10.24 22.55 9.15
N THR A 166 -10.71 22.78 7.91
CA THR A 166 -12.07 23.23 7.61
C THR A 166 -13.11 22.11 7.66
N ASP A 167 -12.70 20.85 7.81
CA ASP A 167 -13.63 19.73 7.92
C ASP A 167 -14.57 19.89 9.12
N HIS A 168 -15.85 19.58 8.91
CA HIS A 168 -16.86 19.60 9.95
C HIS A 168 -16.82 18.29 10.74
N THR A 169 -15.89 18.21 11.67
CA THR A 169 -15.71 17.07 12.59
C THR A 169 -15.45 17.56 14.02
N GLN A 170 -15.16 16.65 14.96
CA GLN A 170 -14.71 17.04 16.29
C GLN A 170 -13.37 17.81 16.19
N HIS A 171 -12.96 18.47 17.28
CA HIS A 171 -11.83 19.40 17.26
C HIS A 171 -10.58 18.85 16.53
N MET A 172 -10.25 19.48 15.39
CA MET A 172 -9.00 19.25 14.66
C MET A 172 -7.84 19.94 15.38
N VAL A 173 -6.89 19.16 15.89
CA VAL A 173 -5.62 19.67 16.41
C VAL A 173 -4.59 19.77 15.29
N LYS A 174 -3.59 20.66 15.44
CA LYS A 174 -2.64 21.00 14.36
C LYS A 174 -1.70 19.85 13.95
N GLU A 175 -1.58 18.85 14.81
CA GLU A 175 -0.83 17.63 14.56
C GLU A 175 -1.57 16.69 13.58
N LEU A 176 -2.86 16.92 13.31
CA LEU A 176 -3.63 16.13 12.35
C LEU A 176 -3.48 16.70 10.94
N HIS A 177 -3.19 15.81 10.00
CA HIS A 177 -3.32 16.12 8.58
C HIS A 177 -4.78 15.92 8.13
N GLU A 178 -5.39 14.79 8.49
CA GLU A 178 -6.76 14.44 8.15
C GLU A 178 -7.35 13.57 9.28
N ARG A 179 -8.68 13.63 9.43
CA ARG A 179 -9.40 12.95 10.52
C ARG A 179 -10.55 12.08 10.01
N LYS A 180 -10.30 11.29 8.97
CA LYS A 180 -11.24 10.27 8.48
C LYS A 180 -11.11 9.00 9.34
N TRP A 181 -12.22 8.59 9.95
CA TRP A 181 -12.25 7.42 10.81
C TRP A 181 -12.24 6.12 10.00
N GLU A 182 -11.14 5.38 10.15
CA GLU A 182 -10.86 4.12 9.48
C GLU A 182 -10.43 3.08 10.50
N ILE A 183 -11.13 1.95 10.56
CA ILE A 183 -10.78 0.86 11.50
C ILE A 183 -9.33 0.40 11.29
N ASP A 184 -8.88 0.30 10.04
CA ASP A 184 -7.55 -0.22 9.71
C ASP A 184 -6.41 0.68 10.17
N SER A 185 -6.64 1.99 10.28
CA SER A 185 -5.67 2.94 10.84
C SER A 185 -5.22 2.55 12.25
N LEU A 186 -6.08 1.87 13.03
CA LEU A 186 -5.70 1.33 14.35
C LEU A 186 -5.20 -0.12 14.32
N CYS A 187 -5.51 -0.87 13.27
CA CYS A 187 -5.08 -2.26 13.10
C CYS A 187 -3.63 -2.35 12.64
N TYR A 188 -3.22 -1.46 11.73
CA TYR A 188 -1.88 -1.43 11.14
C TYR A 188 -0.75 -1.22 12.17
N PRO A 189 -0.85 -0.27 13.12
CA PRO A 189 0.14 -0.10 14.18
C PRO A 189 0.27 -1.33 15.09
N ILE A 190 -0.85 -1.99 15.43
CA ILE A 190 -0.84 -3.23 16.23
C ILE A 190 -0.12 -4.34 15.46
N ARG A 191 -0.45 -4.52 14.18
CA ARG A 191 0.20 -5.50 13.30
C ARG A 191 1.71 -5.25 13.23
N LEU A 192 2.13 -4.01 13.02
CA LEU A 192 3.54 -3.64 12.96
C LEU A 192 4.27 -3.96 14.27
N ALA A 193 3.73 -3.51 15.41
CA ALA A 193 4.36 -3.67 16.71
C ALA A 193 4.42 -5.14 17.15
N TYR A 194 3.36 -5.92 16.89
CA TYR A 194 3.34 -7.36 17.14
C TYR A 194 4.45 -8.07 16.36
N HIS A 195 4.57 -7.82 15.06
CA HIS A 195 5.60 -8.49 14.26
C HIS A 195 7.01 -7.94 14.52
N TYR A 196 7.15 -6.66 14.86
CA TYR A 196 8.42 -6.12 15.37
C TYR A 196 8.91 -6.95 16.56
N TRP A 197 8.03 -7.16 17.55
CA TRP A 197 8.34 -7.98 18.73
C TRP A 197 8.64 -9.43 18.35
N GLN A 198 7.82 -10.07 17.53
CA GLN A 198 8.07 -11.47 17.12
C GLN A 198 9.40 -11.65 16.37
N TYR A 199 9.82 -10.67 15.57
CA TYR A 199 11.09 -10.72 14.84
C TYR A 199 12.30 -10.31 15.64
N THR A 200 12.17 -9.63 16.79
CA THR A 200 13.33 -9.06 17.50
C THR A 200 13.42 -9.45 18.96
N GLU A 201 12.32 -9.92 19.54
CA GLU A 201 12.11 -10.14 20.97
C GLU A 201 12.29 -8.84 21.79
N ASP A 202 12.39 -7.68 21.15
CA ASP A 202 12.53 -6.37 21.78
C ASP A 202 11.16 -5.86 22.21
N THR A 203 10.99 -5.67 23.52
CA THR A 203 9.75 -5.16 24.12
C THR A 203 9.86 -3.69 24.51
N SER A 204 10.95 -2.99 24.16
CA SER A 204 11.20 -1.60 24.58
C SER A 204 10.24 -0.58 23.99
N VAL A 205 9.52 -0.95 22.92
CA VAL A 205 8.44 -0.17 22.31
C VAL A 205 7.13 -0.24 23.10
N PHE A 206 6.96 -1.25 23.96
CA PHE A 206 5.78 -1.49 24.78
C PHE A 206 5.89 -0.79 26.14
N ASP A 207 6.02 0.52 26.13
CA ASP A 207 6.03 1.33 27.34
C ASP A 207 4.61 1.66 27.85
N GLU A 208 4.50 2.53 28.84
CA GLU A 208 3.20 2.95 29.40
C GLU A 208 2.34 3.71 28.37
N ASN A 209 2.97 4.46 27.45
CA ASN A 209 2.25 5.21 26.42
C ASN A 209 1.69 4.27 25.36
N TRP A 210 2.43 3.21 24.99
CA TRP A 210 1.89 2.15 24.13
C TRP A 210 0.62 1.56 24.74
N HIS A 211 0.68 1.15 26.01
CA HIS A 211 -0.48 0.57 26.68
C HIS A 211 -1.67 1.54 26.72
N LYS A 212 -1.44 2.83 27.02
CA LYS A 212 -2.48 3.88 26.97
C LYS A 212 -3.11 4.02 25.59
N ALA A 213 -2.29 3.99 24.53
CA ALA A 213 -2.77 4.04 23.16
C ALA A 213 -3.67 2.83 22.85
N MET A 214 -3.27 1.62 23.27
CA MET A 214 -4.06 0.41 23.03
C MET A 214 -5.37 0.37 23.83
N LEU A 215 -5.40 0.94 25.03
CA LEU A 215 -6.64 1.19 25.78
C LEU A 215 -7.59 2.10 24.99
N LEU A 216 -7.07 3.16 24.35
CA LEU A 216 -7.85 4.03 23.47
C LEU A 216 -8.36 3.27 22.24
N VAL A 217 -7.54 2.45 21.59
CA VAL A 217 -7.96 1.64 20.42
C VAL A 217 -9.18 0.77 20.77
N VAL A 218 -9.09 -0.02 21.86
CA VAL A 218 -10.20 -0.91 22.27
C VAL A 218 -11.44 -0.10 22.68
N LYS A 219 -11.25 1.08 23.28
CA LYS A 219 -12.35 2.01 23.58
C LYS A 219 -13.02 2.51 22.29
N THR A 220 -12.25 3.00 21.33
CA THR A 220 -12.74 3.51 20.03
C THR A 220 -13.52 2.43 19.27
N PHE A 221 -13.00 1.20 19.20
CA PHE A 221 -13.73 0.09 18.59
C PHE A 221 -15.09 -0.18 19.26
N LYS A 222 -15.15 -0.15 20.60
CA LYS A 222 -16.41 -0.34 21.35
C LYS A 222 -17.39 0.82 21.18
N GLU A 223 -16.91 2.06 21.14
CA GLU A 223 -17.73 3.23 20.81
C GLU A 223 -18.37 3.08 19.42
N GLN A 224 -17.59 2.60 18.45
CA GLN A 224 -18.05 2.40 17.07
C GLN A 224 -18.80 1.09 16.83
N GLN A 225 -18.99 0.22 17.84
CA GLN A 225 -20.06 -0.77 17.80
C GLN A 225 -21.45 -0.12 17.91
N ARG A 226 -21.52 1.17 18.31
CA ARG A 226 -22.74 2.00 18.39
C ARG A 226 -23.89 1.39 19.20
N LYS A 227 -23.58 0.50 20.14
CA LYS A 227 -24.58 -0.18 20.99
C LYS A 227 -25.30 0.77 21.95
N GLN A 228 -24.65 1.87 22.33
CA GLN A 228 -25.16 2.84 23.30
C GLN A 228 -25.57 4.18 22.65
N GLY A 229 -25.62 4.25 21.32
CA GLY A 229 -25.87 5.46 20.55
C GLY A 229 -24.90 5.63 19.38
N LEU A 230 -24.96 6.78 18.69
CA LEU A 230 -24.16 7.05 17.48
C LEU A 230 -22.64 7.10 17.73
N GLY A 231 -22.21 7.23 18.98
CA GLY A 231 -20.81 7.41 19.34
C GLY A 231 -20.35 8.87 19.23
N PRO A 232 -19.05 9.14 19.48
CA PRO A 232 -18.54 10.51 19.56
C PRO A 232 -18.03 11.07 18.22
N TYR A 233 -18.03 10.27 17.15
CA TYR A 233 -17.43 10.66 15.87
C TYR A 233 -18.47 10.95 14.79
N SER A 234 -18.33 12.11 14.16
CA SER A 234 -19.08 12.53 12.98
C SER A 234 -18.17 13.35 12.06
N PHE A 235 -18.42 13.30 10.76
CA PHE A 235 -17.56 13.98 9.79
C PHE A 235 -18.34 14.40 8.55
N THR A 236 -18.31 15.68 8.19
CA THR A 236 -18.68 16.13 6.85
C THR A 236 -17.60 17.04 6.28
N ARG A 237 -17.44 17.02 4.96
CA ARG A 237 -16.56 17.89 4.21
C ARG A 237 -17.36 18.57 3.10
N ASP A 238 -17.06 19.84 2.86
CA ASP A 238 -17.54 20.58 1.70
C ASP A 238 -16.68 20.17 0.49
N CYS A 239 -17.19 19.26 -0.33
CA CYS A 239 -16.45 18.68 -1.46
C CYS A 239 -17.36 18.28 -2.63
N ASP A 240 -16.82 18.35 -3.84
CA ASP A 240 -17.50 17.89 -5.07
C ASP A 240 -17.47 16.36 -5.21
N ARG A 241 -16.57 15.67 -4.49
CA ARG A 241 -16.47 14.21 -4.43
C ARG A 241 -17.39 13.68 -3.34
N PRO A 242 -18.49 12.98 -3.66
CA PRO A 242 -19.44 12.53 -2.62
C PRO A 242 -18.83 11.53 -1.64
N THR A 243 -17.80 10.78 -2.06
CA THR A 243 -17.11 9.81 -1.21
C THR A 243 -16.15 10.45 -0.21
N ASP A 244 -15.88 11.75 -0.29
CA ASP A 244 -15.04 12.46 0.68
C ASP A 244 -15.80 12.97 1.91
N SER A 245 -17.11 12.73 2.01
CA SER A 245 -17.98 13.22 3.08
C SER A 245 -18.99 12.16 3.51
N GLN A 246 -19.44 12.18 4.78
CA GLN A 246 -20.47 11.27 5.25
C GLN A 246 -21.87 11.87 5.06
N ILE A 247 -22.82 11.03 4.67
CA ILE A 247 -24.24 11.38 4.65
C ILE A 247 -24.82 11.51 6.07
N ASN A 248 -26.08 11.96 6.17
CA ASN A 248 -26.84 12.08 7.41
C ASN A 248 -26.14 12.95 8.47
N ASN A 249 -25.78 14.18 8.11
CA ASN A 249 -25.10 15.13 9.00
C ASN A 249 -23.82 14.57 9.64
N GLY A 250 -23.06 13.79 8.88
CA GLY A 250 -21.77 13.29 9.30
C GLY A 250 -21.77 11.93 9.99
N TRP A 251 -22.94 11.30 10.15
CA TRP A 251 -23.08 10.04 10.89
C TRP A 251 -22.97 8.79 10.02
N GLY A 252 -23.00 8.95 8.69
CA GLY A 252 -23.02 7.85 7.72
C GLY A 252 -24.39 7.20 7.59
N ALA A 253 -24.49 6.13 6.80
CA ALA A 253 -25.71 5.33 6.72
C ALA A 253 -26.04 4.70 8.10
N PRO A 254 -27.33 4.57 8.48
CA PRO A 254 -27.70 3.93 9.73
C PRO A 254 -27.21 2.48 9.81
N VAL A 255 -26.84 2.05 11.02
CA VAL A 255 -26.45 0.66 11.30
C VAL A 255 -27.28 0.09 12.44
N LYS A 256 -27.56 -1.22 12.38
CA LYS A 256 -28.09 -1.98 13.51
C LYS A 256 -26.90 -2.50 14.32
N PRO A 257 -26.75 -2.19 15.62
CA PRO A 257 -25.56 -2.53 16.39
C PRO A 257 -25.50 -4.04 16.72
N VAL A 258 -25.01 -4.84 15.77
CA VAL A 258 -25.02 -6.31 15.79
C VAL A 258 -23.71 -6.94 16.30
N GLY A 259 -22.75 -6.13 16.73
CA GLY A 259 -21.44 -6.58 17.23
C GLY A 259 -20.26 -6.21 16.32
N LEU A 260 -20.52 -5.86 15.06
CA LEU A 260 -19.52 -5.27 14.15
C LEU A 260 -19.16 -3.84 14.58
N ILE A 261 -17.98 -3.40 14.15
CA ILE A 261 -17.43 -2.06 14.38
C ILE A 261 -17.69 -1.22 13.13
N VAL A 262 -18.22 -0.01 13.30
CA VAL A 262 -18.38 0.95 12.20
C VAL A 262 -17.03 1.48 11.74
N SER A 263 -16.81 1.53 10.43
CA SER A 263 -15.77 2.35 9.77
C SER A 263 -16.49 3.43 8.99
N SER A 264 -16.16 4.70 9.22
CA SER A 264 -16.75 5.80 8.45
C SER A 264 -16.15 5.81 7.05
N PHE A 265 -14.84 5.59 6.93
CA PHE A 265 -14.12 5.53 5.68
C PHE A 265 -13.44 4.17 5.50
N ARG A 266 -13.11 3.87 4.24
CA ARG A 266 -12.38 2.69 3.76
C ARG A 266 -10.87 2.97 3.81
N PRO A 267 -10.01 1.96 3.63
CA PRO A 267 -8.58 2.21 3.42
C PRO A 267 -8.25 2.96 2.12
N SER A 268 -9.23 3.22 1.25
CA SER A 268 -9.13 4.15 0.11
C SER A 268 -9.39 5.62 0.49
N ASP A 269 -9.60 5.90 1.78
CA ASP A 269 -10.09 7.17 2.33
C ASP A 269 -11.50 7.57 1.80
N ASP A 270 -12.21 6.70 1.08
CA ASP A 270 -13.60 6.91 0.64
C ASP A 270 -14.62 6.51 1.72
N ALA A 271 -15.72 7.26 1.83
CA ALA A 271 -16.82 6.97 2.73
C ALA A 271 -17.42 5.58 2.45
N THR A 272 -17.69 4.83 3.52
CA THR A 272 -18.44 3.58 3.41
C THR A 272 -19.88 3.85 3.01
N GLN A 273 -20.47 2.96 2.22
CA GLN A 273 -21.90 3.02 1.90
C GLN A 273 -22.73 2.41 3.03
N TYR A 274 -22.28 1.27 3.57
CA TYR A 274 -22.79 0.74 4.82
C TYR A 274 -21.68 0.66 5.86
N GLY A 275 -21.96 1.16 7.07
CA GLY A 275 -20.92 1.43 8.07
C GLY A 275 -20.11 0.23 8.53
N PHE A 276 -20.59 -1.02 8.40
CA PHE A 276 -19.79 -2.19 8.75
C PHE A 276 -18.99 -2.70 7.55
N LEU A 277 -17.80 -2.12 7.39
CA LEU A 277 -16.79 -2.54 6.42
C LEU A 277 -16.19 -3.89 6.86
N ILE A 278 -16.56 -4.96 6.15
CA ILE A 278 -16.21 -6.33 6.50
C ILE A 278 -14.70 -6.60 6.49
N PRO A 279 -13.91 -6.23 5.47
CA PRO A 279 -12.48 -6.53 5.48
C PRO A 279 -11.73 -5.79 6.60
N SER A 280 -12.13 -4.57 6.99
CA SER A 280 -11.52 -3.90 8.16
C SER A 280 -11.95 -4.53 9.48
N ASN A 281 -13.19 -5.04 9.59
CA ASN A 281 -13.60 -5.83 10.75
C ASN A 281 -12.83 -7.15 10.85
N MET A 282 -12.56 -7.82 9.73
CA MET A 282 -11.68 -9.01 9.68
C MET A 282 -10.28 -8.67 10.20
N PHE A 283 -9.73 -7.53 9.78
CA PHE A 283 -8.42 -7.09 10.23
C PHE A 283 -8.41 -6.75 11.73
N ALA A 284 -9.46 -6.10 12.24
CA ALA A 284 -9.63 -5.83 13.67
C ALA A 284 -9.63 -7.12 14.53
N VAL A 285 -10.26 -8.20 14.05
CA VAL A 285 -10.22 -9.51 14.73
C VAL A 285 -8.78 -10.01 14.88
N VAL A 286 -7.98 -9.94 13.81
CA VAL A 286 -6.57 -10.36 13.84
C VAL A 286 -5.77 -9.47 14.78
N SER A 287 -5.88 -8.16 14.65
CA SER A 287 -5.14 -7.20 15.47
C SER A 287 -5.50 -7.29 16.95
N LEU A 288 -6.77 -7.47 17.31
CA LEU A 288 -7.19 -7.66 18.71
C LEU A 288 -6.60 -8.94 19.33
N ARG A 289 -6.45 -10.00 18.55
CA ARG A 289 -5.79 -11.24 19.00
C ARG A 289 -4.29 -11.05 19.18
N GLN A 290 -3.64 -10.32 18.28
CA GLN A 290 -2.23 -9.93 18.42
C GLN A 290 -2.01 -9.06 19.66
N LEU A 291 -2.88 -8.08 19.89
CA LEU A 291 -2.84 -7.23 21.08
C LEU A 291 -3.06 -8.05 22.35
N ALA A 292 -4.00 -8.99 22.36
CA ALA A 292 -4.23 -9.86 23.51
C ALA A 292 -2.98 -10.67 23.89
N GLU A 293 -2.22 -11.15 22.90
CA GLU A 293 -0.97 -11.86 23.15
C GLU A 293 0.12 -10.95 23.71
N ILE A 294 0.27 -9.72 23.20
CA ILE A 294 1.19 -8.71 23.77
C ILE A 294 0.84 -8.44 25.23
N GLU A 295 -0.44 -8.22 25.53
CA GLU A 295 -0.93 -7.92 26.87
C GLU A 295 -0.67 -9.07 27.86
N ASP A 296 -0.86 -10.33 27.43
CA ASP A 296 -0.54 -11.50 28.27
C ASP A 296 0.98 -11.70 28.43
N LYS A 297 1.75 -11.69 27.33
CA LYS A 297 3.17 -12.08 27.34
C LYS A 297 4.13 -10.99 27.79
N VAL A 298 3.86 -9.74 27.45
CA VAL A 298 4.73 -8.60 27.76
C VAL A 298 4.33 -7.94 29.08
N TYR A 299 3.03 -7.66 29.25
CA TYR A 299 2.53 -6.95 30.42
C TYR A 299 2.04 -7.88 31.55
N GLY A 300 1.77 -9.16 31.27
CA GLY A 300 1.10 -10.04 32.23
C GLY A 300 -0.35 -9.63 32.53
N ASN A 301 -0.93 -8.77 31.70
CA ASN A 301 -2.24 -8.16 31.90
C ASN A 301 -3.36 -9.06 31.36
N LYS A 302 -3.64 -10.13 32.10
CA LYS A 302 -4.65 -11.14 31.73
C LYS A 302 -6.07 -10.57 31.62
N ASP A 303 -6.41 -9.54 32.40
CA ASP A 303 -7.74 -8.91 32.34
C ASP A 303 -7.95 -8.18 31.01
N PHE A 304 -7.01 -7.31 30.63
CA PHE A 304 -7.13 -6.58 29.36
C PHE A 304 -6.93 -7.48 28.15
N SER A 305 -6.03 -8.47 28.23
CA SER A 305 -5.91 -9.54 27.24
C SER A 305 -7.26 -10.25 27.00
N GLY A 306 -7.94 -10.65 28.09
CA GLY A 306 -9.28 -11.26 28.01
C GLY A 306 -10.34 -10.34 27.39
N LYS A 307 -10.28 -9.03 27.66
CA LYS A 307 -11.17 -8.03 27.03
C LYS A 307 -10.92 -7.89 25.53
N CYS A 308 -9.67 -8.02 25.08
CA CYS A 308 -9.32 -7.98 23.65
C CYS A 308 -9.84 -9.23 22.93
N ILE A 309 -9.64 -10.42 23.51
CA ILE A 309 -10.19 -11.69 22.97
C ILE A 309 -11.71 -11.64 22.89
N ALA A 310 -12.39 -11.20 23.95
CA ALA A 310 -13.85 -11.13 23.96
C ALA A 310 -14.41 -10.21 22.86
N LEU A 311 -13.76 -9.07 22.61
CA LEU A 311 -14.16 -8.18 21.51
C LEU A 311 -13.86 -8.82 20.14
N ALA A 312 -12.70 -9.45 19.97
CA ALA A 312 -12.35 -10.14 18.73
C ALA A 312 -13.36 -11.25 18.38
N ASP A 313 -13.75 -12.06 19.37
CA ASP A 313 -14.68 -13.17 19.16
C ASP A 313 -16.11 -12.67 18.92
N GLU A 314 -16.53 -11.57 19.54
CA GLU A 314 -17.80 -10.91 19.23
C GLU A 314 -17.83 -10.43 17.76
N VAL A 315 -16.78 -9.75 17.31
CA VAL A 315 -16.69 -9.24 15.93
C VAL A 315 -16.62 -10.41 14.94
N ASP A 316 -15.82 -11.45 15.20
CA ASP A 316 -15.74 -12.63 14.33
C ASP A 316 -17.09 -13.35 14.21
N ALA A 317 -17.82 -13.52 15.32
CA ALA A 317 -19.15 -14.08 15.31
C ALA A 317 -20.13 -13.21 14.49
N ALA A 318 -20.03 -11.89 14.60
CA ALA A 318 -20.84 -10.96 13.83
C ALA A 318 -20.50 -10.98 12.33
N ILE A 319 -19.22 -11.09 11.94
CA ILE A 319 -18.79 -11.27 10.54
C ILE A 319 -19.41 -12.56 9.97
N ARG A 320 -19.29 -13.70 10.68
CA ARG A 320 -19.84 -14.98 10.22
C ARG A 320 -21.36 -14.96 10.03
N ARG A 321 -22.06 -14.17 10.84
CA ARG A 321 -23.52 -14.09 10.84
C ARG A 321 -24.06 -13.06 9.84
N TYR A 322 -23.45 -11.89 9.77
CA TYR A 322 -23.97 -10.73 9.02
C TYR A 322 -23.10 -10.34 7.84
N GLY A 323 -21.81 -10.68 7.83
CA GLY A 323 -20.85 -10.33 6.77
C GLY A 323 -20.82 -11.29 5.58
N THR A 324 -21.69 -12.30 5.52
CA THR A 324 -21.81 -13.20 4.36
C THR A 324 -23.12 -13.01 3.63
N PHE A 325 -23.09 -13.09 2.30
CA PHE A 325 -24.25 -12.95 1.42
C PHE A 325 -24.34 -14.12 0.43
N ASN A 326 -25.55 -14.57 0.11
CA ASN A 326 -25.79 -15.57 -0.93
C ASN A 326 -25.94 -14.86 -2.27
N HIS A 327 -24.82 -14.63 -2.95
CA HIS A 327 -24.80 -14.00 -4.27
C HIS A 327 -25.49 -14.91 -5.31
N PRO A 328 -26.34 -14.36 -6.19
CA PRO A 328 -27.13 -15.16 -7.14
C PRO A 328 -26.28 -15.98 -8.11
N VAL A 329 -25.07 -15.50 -8.43
CA VAL A 329 -24.12 -16.17 -9.35
C VAL A 329 -22.99 -16.91 -8.60
N CYS A 330 -22.29 -16.23 -7.68
CA CYS A 330 -21.09 -16.74 -7.01
C CYS A 330 -21.37 -17.62 -5.78
N GLY A 331 -22.63 -17.81 -5.37
CA GLY A 331 -22.97 -18.55 -4.17
C GLY A 331 -22.67 -17.76 -2.89
N ARG A 332 -22.31 -18.45 -1.81
CA ARG A 332 -22.04 -17.80 -0.52
C ARG A 332 -20.68 -17.10 -0.53
N ILE A 333 -20.68 -15.79 -0.38
CA ILE A 333 -19.51 -14.91 -0.38
C ILE A 333 -19.46 -14.06 0.89
N TYR A 334 -18.33 -13.41 1.16
CA TYR A 334 -18.28 -12.25 2.04
C TYR A 334 -18.79 -11.00 1.29
N ALA A 335 -19.64 -10.22 1.94
CA ALA A 335 -19.99 -8.88 1.48
C ALA A 335 -18.85 -7.91 1.81
N PHE A 336 -18.72 -6.82 1.04
CA PHE A 336 -17.74 -5.78 1.31
C PHE A 336 -18.17 -4.92 2.49
N GLU A 337 -19.44 -4.51 2.48
CA GLU A 337 -20.05 -3.70 3.53
C GLU A 337 -21.46 -4.19 3.85
N VAL A 338 -21.85 -4.11 5.12
CA VAL A 338 -23.20 -4.44 5.59
C VAL A 338 -23.68 -3.41 6.62
N ASP A 339 -24.98 -3.37 6.89
CA ASP A 339 -25.57 -2.44 7.86
C ASP A 339 -26.19 -3.12 9.09
N GLY A 340 -26.28 -4.45 9.09
CA GLY A 340 -26.94 -5.24 10.13
C GLY A 340 -28.49 -5.23 10.08
N PHE A 341 -29.11 -4.44 9.19
CA PHE A 341 -30.54 -4.50 8.88
C PHE A 341 -30.86 -5.57 7.82
N GLY A 342 -29.86 -5.93 7.01
CA GLY A 342 -29.97 -6.96 5.98
C GLY A 342 -29.46 -6.49 4.61
N ASN A 343 -29.02 -5.23 4.49
CA ASN A 343 -28.37 -4.75 3.28
C ASN A 343 -26.92 -5.23 3.23
N ALA A 344 -26.47 -5.57 2.03
CA ALA A 344 -25.12 -6.01 1.74
C ALA A 344 -24.64 -5.40 0.42
N LEU A 345 -23.44 -4.86 0.42
CA LEU A 345 -22.75 -4.38 -0.77
C LEU A 345 -21.79 -5.47 -1.26
N CYS A 346 -22.01 -5.98 -2.46
CA CYS A 346 -21.15 -6.98 -3.10
C CYS A 346 -20.19 -6.28 -4.07
N MET A 347 -18.97 -6.03 -3.62
CA MET A 347 -17.86 -5.48 -4.42
C MET A 347 -16.53 -5.88 -3.76
N ASP A 348 -15.43 -5.36 -4.27
CA ASP A 348 -14.19 -5.17 -3.49
C ASP A 348 -13.49 -3.91 -3.97
N ASP A 349 -12.61 -3.41 -3.12
CA ASP A 349 -11.73 -2.28 -3.41
C ASP A 349 -10.27 -2.77 -3.40
N ALA A 350 -9.39 -2.10 -4.15
CA ALA A 350 -7.99 -2.47 -4.21
C ALA A 350 -7.20 -2.24 -2.92
N ASN A 351 -7.61 -1.28 -2.09
CA ASN A 351 -6.90 -0.86 -0.90
C ASN A 351 -7.00 -1.92 0.22
N VAL A 352 -5.87 -2.21 0.88
CA VAL A 352 -5.80 -3.23 1.93
C VAL A 352 -6.05 -2.59 3.31
N PRO A 353 -6.99 -3.08 4.13
CA PRO A 353 -7.71 -4.36 4.02
C PRO A 353 -8.83 -4.40 2.96
N SER A 354 -8.70 -5.33 2.03
CA SER A 354 -9.73 -5.73 1.06
C SER A 354 -10.18 -7.16 1.30
N LEU A 355 -11.31 -7.58 0.72
CA LEU A 355 -11.75 -8.97 0.81
C LEU A 355 -10.73 -9.91 0.16
N LEU A 356 -10.12 -9.49 -0.96
CA LEU A 356 -9.05 -10.24 -1.63
C LEU A 356 -7.86 -10.48 -0.70
N ALA A 357 -7.49 -9.50 0.12
CA ALA A 357 -6.34 -9.53 1.01
C ALA A 357 -6.59 -10.22 2.37
N ALA A 358 -7.79 -10.74 2.64
CA ALA A 358 -8.11 -11.38 3.93
C ALA A 358 -7.12 -12.49 4.35
N PRO A 359 -6.62 -13.37 3.45
CA PRO A 359 -5.58 -14.33 3.80
C PRO A 359 -4.20 -13.71 4.03
N TYR A 360 -3.85 -12.66 3.27
CA TYR A 360 -2.57 -11.95 3.45
C TYR A 360 -2.49 -11.31 4.85
N LEU A 361 -3.61 -10.79 5.36
CA LEU A 361 -3.72 -10.25 6.70
C LEU A 361 -3.94 -11.32 7.79
N GLY A 362 -4.02 -12.60 7.42
CA GLY A 362 -4.12 -13.72 8.37
C GLY A 362 -5.51 -13.95 8.96
N TYR A 363 -6.58 -13.39 8.39
CA TYR A 363 -7.94 -13.60 8.91
C TYR A 363 -8.48 -15.00 8.58
N CYS A 364 -8.25 -15.47 7.36
CA CYS A 364 -8.69 -16.79 6.91
C CYS A 364 -7.62 -17.49 6.07
N SER A 365 -7.80 -18.79 5.85
CA SER A 365 -6.98 -19.51 4.88
C SER A 365 -7.38 -19.08 3.46
N PHE A 366 -6.41 -18.96 2.55
CA PHE A 366 -6.73 -18.80 1.13
C PHE A 366 -7.48 -20.03 0.57
N LYS A 367 -7.54 -21.16 1.28
CA LYS A 367 -8.35 -22.34 0.93
C LYS A 367 -9.75 -22.35 1.52
N ASP A 368 -10.14 -21.32 2.29
CA ASP A 368 -11.48 -21.20 2.83
C ASP A 368 -12.53 -21.12 1.70
N ALA A 369 -13.63 -21.87 1.84
CA ALA A 369 -14.62 -22.03 0.77
C ALA A 369 -15.40 -20.74 0.47
N ILE A 370 -15.70 -19.94 1.51
CA ILE A 370 -16.38 -18.65 1.34
C ILE A 370 -15.39 -17.66 0.73
N TYR A 371 -14.14 -17.63 1.21
CA TYR A 371 -13.09 -16.82 0.60
C TYR A 371 -12.90 -17.14 -0.88
N GLN A 372 -12.80 -18.42 -1.26
CA GLN A 372 -12.63 -18.82 -2.67
C GLN A 372 -13.82 -18.40 -3.55
N SER A 373 -15.04 -18.49 -3.03
CA SER A 373 -16.23 -17.98 -3.73
C SER A 373 -16.19 -16.46 -3.86
N THR A 374 -15.73 -15.78 -2.81
CA THR A 374 -15.55 -14.32 -2.79
C THR A 374 -14.46 -13.89 -3.78
N ARG A 375 -13.29 -14.52 -3.76
CA ARG A 375 -12.17 -14.28 -4.69
C ARG A 375 -12.59 -14.38 -6.16
N LYS A 376 -13.45 -15.36 -6.49
CA LYS A 376 -14.03 -15.50 -7.84
C LYS A 376 -14.99 -14.36 -8.18
N MET A 377 -15.81 -13.91 -7.23
CA MET A 377 -16.69 -12.74 -7.41
C MET A 377 -15.85 -11.48 -7.68
N ILE A 378 -14.85 -11.24 -6.82
CA ILE A 378 -13.96 -10.07 -6.85
C ILE A 378 -13.27 -9.91 -8.21
N TRP A 379 -12.76 -11.02 -8.76
CA TRP A 379 -12.02 -11.04 -10.02
C TRP A 379 -12.91 -11.41 -11.21
N SER A 380 -14.11 -10.81 -11.29
CA SER A 380 -15.09 -11.02 -12.35
C SER A 380 -15.99 -9.79 -12.53
N ASP A 381 -16.79 -9.77 -13.60
CA ASP A 381 -17.79 -8.72 -13.86
C ASP A 381 -18.94 -8.67 -12.83
N ASN A 382 -18.92 -9.54 -11.80
CA ASN A 382 -19.82 -9.44 -10.64
C ASN A 382 -19.30 -8.45 -9.58
N ASN A 383 -18.05 -8.01 -9.68
CA ASN A 383 -17.53 -6.88 -8.92
C ASN A 383 -17.62 -5.62 -9.78
N PRO A 384 -18.39 -4.58 -9.38
CA PRO A 384 -18.54 -3.36 -10.16
C PRO A 384 -17.24 -2.57 -10.36
N TYR A 385 -16.20 -2.85 -9.56
CA TYR A 385 -14.89 -2.21 -9.64
C TYR A 385 -13.80 -3.16 -10.15
N PHE A 386 -14.18 -4.29 -10.74
CA PHE A 386 -13.27 -5.09 -11.57
C PHE A 386 -13.30 -4.54 -13.00
N PHE A 387 -12.12 -4.29 -13.56
CA PHE A 387 -11.96 -3.76 -14.90
C PHE A 387 -11.02 -4.66 -15.71
N LYS A 388 -11.28 -4.73 -17.02
CA LYS A 388 -10.49 -5.49 -17.97
C LYS A 388 -10.43 -4.77 -19.29
N GLY A 389 -9.22 -4.54 -19.78
CA GLY A 389 -8.96 -3.87 -21.05
C GLY A 389 -7.69 -4.38 -21.72
N LYS A 390 -7.21 -3.64 -22.71
CA LYS A 390 -6.01 -4.02 -23.48
C LYS A 390 -4.73 -4.09 -22.65
N ALA A 391 -4.59 -3.22 -21.65
CA ALA A 391 -3.39 -3.13 -20.82
C ALA A 391 -3.34 -4.19 -19.71
N GLY A 392 -4.51 -4.64 -19.23
CA GLY A 392 -4.60 -5.66 -18.19
C GLY A 392 -5.98 -5.76 -17.56
N GLU A 393 -6.06 -6.54 -16.48
CA GLU A 393 -7.27 -6.68 -15.66
C GLU A 393 -6.97 -6.61 -14.17
N GLY A 394 -7.94 -6.13 -13.38
CA GLY A 394 -7.82 -6.09 -11.93
C GLY A 394 -8.87 -5.22 -11.27
N VAL A 395 -8.73 -5.05 -9.96
CA VAL A 395 -9.67 -4.29 -9.14
C VAL A 395 -9.15 -2.86 -8.96
N GLY A 396 -10.06 -1.90 -9.05
CA GLY A 396 -9.84 -0.51 -8.68
C GLY A 396 -10.70 -0.12 -7.47
N GLY A 397 -11.47 0.93 -7.64
CA GLY A 397 -12.37 1.46 -6.62
C GLY A 397 -13.01 2.78 -7.08
N PRO A 398 -13.94 3.34 -6.31
CA PRO A 398 -14.55 4.63 -6.63
C PRO A 398 -13.57 5.80 -6.49
N HIS A 399 -12.43 5.63 -5.80
CA HIS A 399 -11.47 6.70 -5.52
C HIS A 399 -10.95 7.41 -6.77
N VAL A 400 -10.44 6.65 -7.74
CA VAL A 400 -9.99 7.20 -9.04
C VAL A 400 -11.15 7.16 -10.05
N GLY A 401 -11.99 6.13 -9.98
CA GLY A 401 -13.16 5.97 -10.82
C GLY A 401 -13.07 4.77 -11.76
N LEU A 402 -13.96 4.76 -12.74
CA LEU A 402 -14.14 3.63 -13.65
C LEU A 402 -12.91 3.39 -14.53
N ASN A 403 -12.66 2.12 -14.84
CA ASN A 403 -11.59 1.64 -15.73
C ASN A 403 -10.15 1.81 -15.23
N TYR A 404 -9.93 2.36 -14.03
CA TYR A 404 -8.61 2.44 -13.42
C TYR A 404 -8.36 1.25 -12.50
N ILE A 405 -7.38 0.44 -12.86
CA ILE A 405 -6.95 -0.75 -12.12
C ILE A 405 -5.80 -0.36 -11.19
N TRP A 406 -5.83 -0.82 -9.95
CA TRP A 406 -4.76 -0.57 -9.00
C TRP A 406 -3.78 -1.74 -8.97
N PRO A 407 -2.45 -1.51 -9.14
CA PRO A 407 -1.43 -2.55 -9.02
C PRO A 407 -1.51 -3.32 -7.69
N MET A 408 -1.97 -2.66 -6.62
CA MET A 408 -2.19 -3.27 -5.32
C MET A 408 -3.11 -4.51 -5.38
N SER A 409 -4.18 -4.47 -6.18
CA SER A 409 -5.09 -5.61 -6.33
C SER A 409 -4.42 -6.81 -7.01
N ILE A 410 -3.58 -6.56 -8.01
CA ILE A 410 -2.82 -7.59 -8.74
C ILE A 410 -1.77 -8.22 -7.83
N ILE A 411 -1.10 -7.39 -7.02
CA ILE A 411 -0.15 -7.84 -6.00
C ILE A 411 -0.86 -8.74 -4.97
N MET A 412 -2.02 -8.31 -4.46
CA MET A 412 -2.81 -9.11 -3.51
C MET A 412 -3.33 -10.42 -4.10
N LYS A 413 -3.71 -10.44 -5.38
CA LYS A 413 -4.09 -11.66 -6.09
C LYS A 413 -2.94 -12.68 -6.10
N ALA A 414 -1.71 -12.22 -6.32
CA ALA A 414 -0.51 -13.06 -6.30
C ALA A 414 -0.12 -13.52 -4.88
N PHE A 415 -0.32 -12.68 -3.85
CA PHE A 415 -0.07 -13.08 -2.46
C PHE A 415 -1.02 -14.17 -1.95
N THR A 416 -2.20 -14.31 -2.56
CA THR A 416 -3.31 -15.11 -2.04
C THR A 416 -3.64 -16.33 -2.89
N THR A 417 -2.63 -16.88 -3.56
CA THR A 417 -2.74 -18.10 -4.36
C THR A 417 -1.49 -18.98 -4.21
N ASP A 418 -1.66 -20.29 -4.41
CA ASP A 418 -0.58 -21.28 -4.55
C ASP A 418 -0.37 -21.73 -6.01
N ASP A 419 -1.12 -21.18 -6.96
CA ASP A 419 -0.93 -21.42 -8.39
C ASP A 419 0.24 -20.59 -8.95
N SER A 420 1.33 -21.25 -9.32
CA SER A 420 2.52 -20.61 -9.86
C SER A 420 2.27 -19.89 -11.18
N GLU A 421 1.36 -20.35 -12.02
CA GLU A 421 1.06 -19.69 -13.30
C GLU A 421 0.20 -18.44 -13.08
N GLU A 422 -0.67 -18.45 -12.08
CA GLU A 422 -1.38 -17.24 -11.65
C GLU A 422 -0.41 -16.18 -11.10
N ILE A 423 0.55 -16.58 -10.26
CA ILE A 423 1.60 -15.68 -9.74
C ILE A 423 2.44 -15.12 -10.89
N ARG A 424 2.83 -15.97 -11.85
CA ARG A 424 3.57 -15.57 -13.05
C ARG A 424 2.81 -14.52 -13.86
N ALA A 425 1.52 -14.75 -14.10
CA ALA A 425 0.68 -13.82 -14.84
C ALA A 425 0.55 -12.46 -14.14
N CYS A 426 0.37 -12.45 -12.82
CA CYS A 426 0.34 -11.21 -12.03
C CYS A 426 1.67 -10.44 -12.11
N LEU A 427 2.81 -11.12 -11.93
CA LEU A 427 4.13 -10.48 -12.01
C LEU A 427 4.42 -9.92 -13.40
N LYS A 428 4.00 -10.64 -14.45
CA LYS A 428 4.12 -10.17 -15.83
C LYS A 428 3.28 -8.92 -16.07
N GLN A 429 2.02 -8.91 -15.64
CA GLN A 429 1.16 -7.75 -15.79
C GLN A 429 1.74 -6.54 -15.05
N LEU A 430 2.17 -6.70 -13.80
CA LEU A 430 2.82 -5.62 -13.02
C LEU A 430 4.06 -5.05 -13.74
N ARG A 431 4.87 -5.92 -14.35
CA ARG A 431 6.01 -5.50 -15.18
C ARG A 431 5.57 -4.72 -16.42
N ASP A 432 4.48 -5.11 -17.06
CA ASP A 432 4.03 -4.57 -18.34
C ASP A 432 3.14 -3.32 -18.19
N THR A 433 2.61 -3.06 -16.99
CA THR A 433 1.70 -1.93 -16.69
C THR A 433 2.33 -0.84 -15.82
N ASP A 434 3.65 -0.68 -15.84
CA ASP A 434 4.38 0.35 -15.08
C ASP A 434 4.44 1.71 -15.80
N GLY A 435 3.74 1.88 -16.94
CA GLY A 435 3.85 3.09 -17.76
C GLY A 435 5.27 3.41 -18.26
N GLY A 436 6.22 2.47 -18.18
CA GLY A 436 7.63 2.67 -18.47
C GLY A 436 8.42 3.42 -17.37
N THR A 437 7.83 3.64 -16.19
CA THR A 437 8.46 4.44 -15.12
C THR A 437 9.42 3.64 -14.25
N GLY A 438 9.30 2.30 -14.22
CA GLY A 438 10.07 1.44 -13.33
C GLY A 438 9.58 1.43 -11.88
N PHE A 439 8.42 2.01 -11.59
CA PHE A 439 7.78 2.06 -10.28
C PHE A 439 6.35 1.54 -10.33
N MET A 440 5.79 1.24 -9.15
CA MET A 440 4.36 1.00 -9.01
C MET A 440 3.62 2.32 -8.83
N HIS A 441 2.42 2.39 -9.41
CA HIS A 441 1.52 3.54 -9.33
C HIS A 441 0.35 3.25 -8.37
N GLU A 442 -0.46 4.27 -8.10
CA GLU A 442 -1.75 4.07 -7.44
C GLU A 442 -2.70 3.29 -8.35
N SER A 443 -2.89 3.77 -9.57
CA SER A 443 -3.74 3.12 -10.57
C SER A 443 -3.24 3.36 -11.99
N PHE A 444 -3.68 2.53 -12.93
CA PHE A 444 -3.47 2.71 -14.37
C PHE A 444 -4.77 2.39 -15.14
N HIS A 445 -5.00 3.08 -16.26
CA HIS A 445 -6.20 2.87 -17.06
C HIS A 445 -6.13 1.51 -17.79
N SER A 446 -7.23 0.76 -17.75
CA SER A 446 -7.32 -0.61 -18.29
C SER A 446 -7.04 -0.72 -19.80
N GLU A 447 -7.21 0.37 -20.55
CA GLU A 447 -6.88 0.43 -21.98
C GLU A 447 -5.45 0.91 -22.28
N ASP A 448 -4.82 1.67 -21.38
CA ASP A 448 -3.50 2.27 -21.58
C ASP A 448 -2.79 2.45 -20.23
N ALA A 449 -1.77 1.65 -19.97
CA ALA A 449 -1.02 1.71 -18.72
C ALA A 449 -0.14 2.96 -18.56
N ALA A 450 0.06 3.75 -19.63
CA ALA A 450 0.75 5.04 -19.54
C ALA A 450 -0.13 6.15 -18.96
N ASP A 451 -1.45 5.96 -18.94
CA ASP A 451 -2.40 6.79 -18.20
C ASP A 451 -2.55 6.25 -16.77
N PHE A 452 -1.85 6.86 -15.83
CA PHE A 452 -1.75 6.39 -14.45
C PHE A 452 -1.84 7.54 -13.44
N THR A 453 -2.14 7.21 -12.18
CA THR A 453 -2.17 8.14 -11.06
C THR A 453 -1.05 7.86 -10.06
N ARG A 454 -0.54 8.91 -9.40
CA ARG A 454 0.55 8.90 -8.40
C ARG A 454 1.81 8.17 -8.86
N SER A 455 2.75 8.94 -9.44
CA SER A 455 4.07 8.43 -9.85
C SER A 455 4.97 8.04 -8.67
N TRP A 456 4.68 8.54 -7.46
CA TRP A 456 5.44 8.26 -6.25
C TRP A 456 4.52 7.78 -5.12
N PHE A 457 4.29 6.45 -5.12
CA PHE A 457 3.50 5.79 -4.10
C PHE A 457 4.32 4.68 -3.40
N ALA A 458 4.93 5.03 -2.28
CA ALA A 458 5.94 4.18 -1.62
C ALA A 458 5.34 2.88 -1.03
N TRP A 459 4.07 2.89 -0.62
CA TRP A 459 3.38 1.69 -0.15
C TRP A 459 3.29 0.63 -1.26
N THR A 460 2.79 0.96 -2.45
CA THR A 460 2.68 -0.02 -3.54
C THR A 460 4.04 -0.48 -4.04
N ASN A 461 5.04 0.41 -4.08
CA ASN A 461 6.44 0.03 -4.34
C ASN A 461 6.94 -1.03 -3.34
N THR A 462 6.64 -0.82 -2.06
CA THR A 462 7.01 -1.74 -0.97
C THR A 462 6.34 -3.10 -1.15
N LEU A 463 5.02 -3.13 -1.42
CA LEU A 463 4.27 -4.37 -1.64
C LEU A 463 4.79 -5.17 -2.84
N PHE A 464 5.18 -4.48 -3.93
CA PHE A 464 5.79 -5.14 -5.08
C PHE A 464 7.15 -5.76 -4.71
N GLY A 465 7.99 -5.02 -3.99
CA GLY A 465 9.27 -5.53 -3.48
C GLY A 465 9.09 -6.75 -2.57
N GLU A 466 8.10 -6.71 -1.67
CA GLU A 466 7.70 -7.83 -0.81
C GLU A 466 7.30 -9.06 -1.65
N LEU A 467 6.47 -8.87 -2.68
CA LEU A 467 6.00 -9.96 -3.54
C LEU A 467 7.16 -10.63 -4.28
N ILE A 468 8.12 -9.85 -4.79
CA ILE A 468 9.31 -10.39 -5.45
C ILE A 468 10.14 -11.23 -4.47
N LEU A 469 10.41 -10.74 -3.26
CA LEU A 469 11.15 -11.49 -2.26
C LEU A 469 10.43 -12.77 -1.84
N LYS A 470 9.11 -12.71 -1.64
CA LYS A 470 8.29 -13.91 -1.38
C LYS A 470 8.41 -14.91 -2.53
N THR A 471 8.31 -14.44 -3.77
CA THR A 471 8.39 -15.29 -4.96
C THR A 471 9.76 -15.97 -5.06
N ILE A 472 10.85 -15.25 -4.82
CA ILE A 472 12.20 -15.82 -4.78
C ILE A 472 12.30 -16.94 -3.72
N LYS A 473 11.73 -16.71 -2.54
CA LYS A 473 11.81 -17.63 -1.41
C LYS A 473 10.96 -18.88 -1.61
N GLU A 474 9.73 -18.72 -2.08
CA GLU A 474 8.72 -19.80 -2.09
C GLU A 474 8.55 -20.44 -3.47
N TYR A 475 8.87 -19.73 -4.54
CA TYR A 475 8.76 -20.18 -5.93
C TYR A 475 10.07 -19.94 -6.71
N PRO A 476 11.21 -20.50 -6.27
CA PRO A 476 12.55 -20.11 -6.74
C PRO A 476 12.77 -20.27 -8.25
N ASN A 477 12.02 -21.16 -8.91
CA ASN A 477 12.14 -21.38 -10.35
C ASN A 477 11.34 -20.36 -11.19
N LEU A 478 10.37 -19.65 -10.61
CA LEU A 478 9.43 -18.81 -11.36
C LEU A 478 10.13 -17.62 -12.02
N LEU A 479 11.06 -16.98 -11.30
CA LEU A 479 11.84 -15.83 -11.76
C LEU A 479 13.15 -16.21 -12.49
N SER A 480 13.46 -17.51 -12.59
CA SER A 480 14.61 -18.02 -13.34
C SER A 480 14.40 -18.00 -14.87
N GLN A 481 13.20 -17.61 -15.31
CA GLN A 481 12.80 -17.46 -16.71
C GLN A 481 12.34 -16.03 -16.95
N ILE A 482 12.40 -15.58 -18.21
CA ILE A 482 11.85 -14.28 -18.62
C ILE A 482 10.32 -14.40 -18.62
N LEU A 483 9.60 -13.38 -18.12
CA LEU A 483 8.14 -13.40 -17.95
C LEU A 483 7.34 -13.07 -19.23
#